data_AF-A0A6I1ZP36-F1
#
_entry.id   AF-A0A6I1ZP36-F1
#
_cell.length_a   1.000
_cell.length_b   1.000
_cell.length_c   1.000
_cell.angle_alpha   90.00
_cell.angle_beta   90.00
_cell.angle_gamma   90.00
#
_symmetry.space_group_name_H-M   'P 1'
#
loop_
_entity.id
_entity.type
_entity.pdbx_description
1 polymer ?
#
loop_
_entity_poly.entity_id
_entity_poly.type
_entity_poly.pdbx_seq_one_letter_code
_entity_poly.pdbx_strand_id
1 'polypeptide(L)'
;MPGRLGQKQGLRELDDTLKAIEDGLQRHFHFEETSLPTVVDRYSDEELKSSLRSIFLEHIDLRSRLAHSKKHVSELVSGGMARHRWEASAHDMRAYISHTRKLLEAHAEIEQELLHELHSRLKK
;
A
#
# COMPACT_ATOMS: atom_id res chain seq x y z
N MET A 1 1.12 12.78 33.22
CA MET A 1 1.75 11.54 32.70
C MET A 1 2.67 11.91 31.54
N PRO A 2 3.96 12.15 31.80
CA PRO A 2 4.92 12.55 30.76
C PRO A 2 5.18 11.36 29.83
N GLY A 3 5.04 11.54 28.51
CA GLY A 3 5.28 10.50 27.49
C GLY A 3 4.09 10.19 26.58
N ARG A 4 2.85 10.17 27.10
CA ARG A 4 1.64 9.83 26.31
C ARG A 4 1.17 10.97 25.38
N LEU A 5 1.49 12.22 25.72
CA LEU A 5 1.06 13.40 24.96
C LEU A 5 1.77 13.51 23.60
N GLY A 6 3.09 13.29 23.54
CA GLY A 6 3.84 13.25 22.28
C GLY A 6 3.46 12.04 21.40
N GLN A 7 3.14 10.90 22.03
CA GLN A 7 2.68 9.70 21.32
C GLN A 7 1.32 9.89 20.64
N LYS A 8 0.39 10.64 21.26
CA LYS A 8 -0.91 10.94 20.64
C LYS A 8 -0.76 11.81 19.39
N GLN A 9 0.16 12.77 19.40
CA GLN A 9 0.42 13.60 18.24
C GLN A 9 1.06 12.77 17.11
N GLY A 10 2.11 12.00 17.41
CA GLY A 10 2.74 11.14 16.40
C GLY A 10 1.80 10.08 15.80
N LEU A 11 0.86 9.54 16.59
CA LEU A 11 -0.17 8.63 16.07
C LEU A 11 -1.20 9.32 15.17
N ARG A 12 -1.53 10.59 15.43
CA ARG A 12 -2.40 11.37 14.53
C ARG A 12 -1.70 11.68 13.21
N GLU A 13 -0.44 12.09 13.28
CA GLU A 13 0.39 12.32 12.09
C GLU A 13 0.53 11.02 11.26
N LEU A 14 0.67 9.87 11.92
CA LEU A 14 0.68 8.57 11.25
C LEU A 14 -0.68 8.25 10.59
N ASP A 15 -1.80 8.50 11.27
CA ASP A 15 -3.14 8.30 10.71
C ASP A 15 -3.38 9.17 9.46
N ASP A 16 -2.99 10.44 9.53
CA ASP A 16 -3.08 11.38 8.41
C ASP A 16 -2.16 10.98 7.26
N THR A 17 -0.96 10.49 7.57
CA THR A 17 -0.02 9.96 6.57
C THR A 17 -0.59 8.72 5.86
N LEU A 18 -1.19 7.79 6.61
CA LEU A 18 -1.81 6.59 6.05
C LEU A 18 -3.01 6.92 5.14
N LYS A 19 -3.82 7.92 5.49
CA LYS A 19 -4.90 8.42 4.61
C LYS A 19 -4.35 9.01 3.32
N ALA A 20 -3.32 9.85 3.40
CA ALA A 20 -2.69 10.45 2.22
C ALA A 20 -2.08 9.38 1.29
N ILE A 21 -1.45 8.34 1.87
CA ILE A 21 -0.90 7.20 1.13
C ILE A 21 -2.02 6.41 0.45
N GLU A 22 -3.11 6.10 1.16
CA GLU A 22 -4.26 5.39 0.60
C GLU A 22 -4.89 6.16 -0.57
N ASP A 23 -5.14 7.47 -0.42
CA ASP A 23 -5.67 8.33 -1.49
C ASP A 23 -4.72 8.36 -2.71
N GLY A 24 -3.41 8.42 -2.45
CA GLY A 24 -2.38 8.37 -3.49
C GLY A 24 -2.42 7.05 -4.27
N LEU A 25 -2.34 5.93 -3.55
CA LEU A 25 -2.33 4.60 -4.14
C LEU A 25 -3.66 4.26 -4.82
N GLN A 26 -4.79 4.70 -4.28
CA GLN A 26 -6.08 4.49 -4.94
C GLN A 26 -6.13 5.17 -6.31
N ARG A 27 -5.62 6.39 -6.44
CA ARG A 27 -5.53 7.09 -7.73
C ARG A 27 -4.54 6.42 -8.68
N HIS A 28 -3.38 6.02 -8.17
CA HIS A 28 -2.35 5.29 -8.93
C HIS A 28 -2.92 3.98 -9.50
N PHE A 29 -3.41 3.10 -8.63
CA PHE A 29 -4.01 1.82 -9.02
C PHE A 29 -5.19 2.01 -9.98
N HIS A 30 -6.05 3.00 -9.74
CA HIS A 30 -7.18 3.26 -10.63
C HIS A 30 -6.72 3.64 -12.04
N PHE A 31 -5.69 4.48 -12.16
CA PHE A 31 -5.12 4.84 -13.45
C PHE A 31 -4.60 3.61 -14.19
N GLU A 32 -3.85 2.74 -13.51
CA GLU A 32 -3.27 1.54 -14.10
C GLU A 32 -4.33 0.51 -14.50
N GLU A 33 -5.28 0.23 -13.60
CA GLU A 33 -6.39 -0.70 -13.81
C GLU A 33 -7.31 -0.28 -14.96
N THR A 34 -7.35 1.02 -15.30
CA THR A 34 -8.18 1.53 -16.40
C THR A 34 -7.40 1.72 -17.70
N SER A 35 -6.14 2.16 -17.62
CA SER A 35 -5.37 2.59 -18.79
C SER A 35 -4.51 1.46 -19.37
N LEU A 36 -3.85 0.66 -18.52
CA LEU A 36 -2.91 -0.36 -18.97
C LEU A 36 -3.56 -1.54 -19.71
N PRO A 37 -4.76 -2.05 -19.34
CA PRO A 37 -5.36 -3.20 -20.03
C PRO A 37 -5.50 -2.97 -21.54
N THR A 38 -5.96 -1.79 -21.95
CA THR A 38 -6.15 -1.46 -23.37
C THR A 38 -4.85 -1.55 -24.17
N VAL A 39 -3.74 -1.12 -23.59
CA VAL A 39 -2.43 -1.13 -24.25
C VAL A 39 -1.87 -2.55 -24.28
N VAL A 40 -1.93 -3.26 -23.15
CA VAL A 40 -1.43 -4.63 -23.03
C VAL A 40 -2.23 -5.60 -23.91
N ASP A 41 -3.55 -5.45 -24.01
CA ASP A 41 -4.37 -6.29 -24.88
C ASP A 41 -4.05 -6.12 -26.37
N ARG A 42 -3.63 -4.92 -26.78
CA ARG A 42 -3.37 -4.60 -28.18
C ARG A 42 -1.92 -4.91 -28.61
N TYR A 43 -0.96 -4.79 -27.71
CA TYR A 43 0.47 -4.75 -28.07
C TYR A 43 1.34 -5.81 -27.35
N SER A 44 0.74 -6.70 -26.58
CA SER A 44 1.48 -7.66 -25.75
C SER A 44 1.03 -9.11 -25.95
N ASP A 45 1.85 -10.03 -25.44
CA ASP A 45 1.55 -11.47 -25.42
C ASP A 45 0.83 -11.89 -24.13
N GLU A 46 0.53 -13.19 -24.01
CA GLU A 46 -0.12 -13.75 -22.84
C GLU A 46 0.75 -13.69 -21.56
N GLU A 47 2.07 -13.61 -21.69
CA GLU A 47 2.98 -13.47 -20.56
C GLU A 47 2.79 -12.09 -19.90
N LEU A 48 2.87 -11.02 -20.68
CA LEU A 48 2.64 -9.65 -20.17
C LEU A 48 1.23 -9.44 -19.63
N LYS A 49 0.21 -10.03 -20.28
CA LYS A 49 -1.15 -10.02 -19.74
C LYS A 49 -1.22 -10.72 -18.38
N SER A 50 -0.49 -11.82 -18.21
CA SER A 50 -0.43 -12.53 -16.93
C SER A 50 0.26 -11.70 -15.86
N SER A 51 1.38 -11.06 -16.18
CA SER A 51 2.08 -10.17 -15.25
C SER A 51 1.22 -8.98 -14.83
N LEU A 52 0.47 -8.36 -15.76
CA LEU A 52 -0.46 -7.29 -15.43
C LEU A 52 -1.58 -7.77 -14.49
N ARG A 53 -2.12 -8.98 -14.70
CA ARG A 53 -3.12 -9.56 -13.79
C ARG A 53 -2.56 -9.79 -12.39
N SER A 54 -1.29 -10.22 -12.27
CA SER A 54 -0.62 -10.37 -10.98
C SER A 54 -0.51 -9.03 -10.24
N ILE A 55 -0.10 -7.96 -10.93
CA ILE A 55 -0.05 -6.59 -10.38
C ILE A 55 -1.43 -6.19 -9.82
N PHE A 56 -2.52 -6.46 -10.55
CA PHE A 56 -3.87 -6.13 -10.06
C PHE A 56 -4.29 -6.95 -8.84
N LEU A 57 -3.83 -8.19 -8.70
CA LEU A 57 -4.05 -8.96 -7.47
C LEU A 57 -3.27 -8.37 -6.30
N GLU A 58 -2.06 -7.87 -6.53
CA GLU A 58 -1.28 -7.16 -5.52
C GLU A 58 -1.98 -5.87 -5.07
N HIS A 59 -2.63 -5.14 -5.98
CA HIS A 59 -3.43 -3.95 -5.59
C HIS A 59 -4.51 -4.31 -4.55
N ILE A 60 -5.16 -5.46 -4.69
CA ILE A 60 -6.20 -5.92 -3.76
C ILE A 60 -5.58 -6.17 -2.38
N ASP A 61 -4.44 -6.86 -2.32
CA ASP A 61 -3.74 -7.12 -1.05
C ASP A 61 -3.25 -5.82 -0.40
N LEU A 62 -2.64 -4.92 -1.17
CA LEU A 62 -2.12 -3.64 -0.68
C LEU A 62 -3.23 -2.73 -0.15
N ARG A 63 -4.40 -2.67 -0.83
CA ARG A 63 -5.58 -1.96 -0.33
C ARG A 63 -6.06 -2.54 1.01
N SER A 64 -6.14 -3.86 1.11
CA SER A 64 -6.53 -4.55 2.36
C SER A 64 -5.57 -4.23 3.51
N ARG A 65 -4.26 -4.22 3.25
CA ARG A 65 -3.22 -3.90 4.24
C ARG A 65 -3.29 -2.47 4.74
N LEU A 66 -3.54 -1.50 3.85
CA LEU A 66 -3.69 -0.11 4.24
C LEU A 66 -4.95 0.11 5.08
N ALA A 67 -6.07 -0.50 4.68
CA ALA A 67 -7.30 -0.45 5.46
C ALA A 67 -7.11 -1.05 6.87
N HIS A 68 -6.41 -2.19 6.97
CA HIS A 68 -6.04 -2.79 8.25
C HIS A 68 -5.18 -1.84 9.09
N SER A 69 -4.15 -1.23 8.50
CA SER A 69 -3.24 -0.32 9.18
C SER A 69 -3.97 0.90 9.74
N LYS A 70 -4.85 1.52 8.95
CA LYS A 70 -5.68 2.66 9.39
C LYS A 70 -6.58 2.30 10.55
N LYS A 71 -7.27 1.16 10.47
CA LYS A 71 -8.16 0.68 11.54
C LYS A 71 -7.38 0.55 12.85
N HIS A 72 -6.22 -0.10 12.80
CA HIS A 72 -5.41 -0.39 13.97
C HIS A 72 -4.78 0.88 14.57
N VAL A 73 -4.34 1.84 13.75
CA VAL A 73 -3.87 3.16 14.22
C VAL A 73 -5.00 3.95 14.89
N SER A 74 -6.21 3.96 14.30
CA SER A 74 -7.38 4.60 14.91
C SER A 74 -7.72 4.01 16.28
N GLU A 75 -7.63 2.69 16.43
CA GLU A 75 -7.79 2.00 17.73
C GLU A 75 -6.74 2.44 18.76
N LEU A 76 -5.47 2.58 18.36
CA LEU A 76 -4.39 3.10 19.22
C LEU A 76 -4.62 4.56 19.64
N VAL A 77 -5.16 5.40 18.74
CA VAL A 77 -5.50 6.81 18.98
C VAL A 77 -6.67 6.95 19.95
N SER A 78 -7.67 6.07 19.87
CA SER A 78 -8.87 6.10 20.72
C SER A 78 -8.54 6.06 22.22
N GLY A 79 -7.41 5.43 22.58
CA GLY A 79 -6.89 5.41 23.93
C GLY A 79 -7.67 4.54 24.92
N GLY A 80 -8.64 3.74 24.44
CA GLY A 80 -9.45 2.82 25.26
C GLY A 80 -8.73 1.55 25.70
N MET A 81 -7.50 1.32 25.23
CA MET A 81 -6.72 0.14 25.58
C MET A 81 -5.98 0.29 26.91
N ALA A 82 -5.90 -0.82 27.65
CA ALA A 82 -4.98 -0.95 28.78
C ALA A 82 -3.53 -0.83 28.29
N ARG A 83 -2.64 -0.27 29.13
CA ARG A 83 -1.26 0.08 28.73
C ARG A 83 -0.49 -1.08 28.07
N HIS A 84 -0.49 -2.26 28.68
CA HIS A 84 0.23 -3.42 28.15
C HIS A 84 -0.31 -3.88 26.78
N ARG A 85 -1.63 -3.80 26.56
CA ARG A 85 -2.24 -4.09 25.26
C ARG A 85 -1.88 -3.03 24.23
N TRP A 86 -1.90 -1.76 24.63
CA TRP A 86 -1.51 -0.66 23.75
C TRP A 86 -0.05 -0.79 23.30
N GLU A 87 0.87 -1.13 24.21
CA GLU A 87 2.30 -1.30 23.90
C GLU A 87 2.53 -2.48 22.93
N ALA A 88 1.86 -3.62 23.16
CA ALA A 88 1.89 -4.76 22.24
C ALA A 88 1.33 -4.42 20.86
N SER A 89 0.13 -3.83 20.81
CA SER A 89 -0.52 -3.42 19.55
C SER A 89 0.30 -2.38 18.79
N ALA A 90 0.95 -1.44 19.47
CA ALA A 90 1.83 -0.46 18.82
C ALA A 90 3.08 -1.11 18.21
N HIS A 91 3.65 -2.12 18.88
CA HIS A 91 4.77 -2.89 18.35
C HIS A 91 4.37 -3.68 17.10
N ASP A 92 3.25 -4.40 17.16
CA ASP A 92 2.72 -5.17 16.04
C ASP A 92 2.39 -4.26 14.85
N MET A 93 1.80 -3.09 15.11
CA MET A 93 1.51 -2.09 14.08
C MET A 93 2.79 -1.61 13.37
N ARG A 94 3.87 -1.36 14.13
CA ARG A 94 5.14 -0.95 13.54
C ARG A 94 5.71 -2.03 12.61
N ALA A 95 5.68 -3.30 13.04
CA ALA A 95 6.11 -4.42 12.21
C ALA A 95 5.25 -4.54 10.94
N TYR A 96 3.93 -4.40 11.08
CA TYR A 96 2.98 -4.49 9.99
C TYR A 96 3.17 -3.39 8.93
N ILE A 97 3.33 -2.12 9.34
CA ILE A 97 3.64 -1.01 8.43
C ILE A 97 4.99 -1.24 7.74
N SER A 98 6.00 -1.66 8.50
CA SER A 98 7.34 -1.91 7.93
C SER A 98 7.29 -2.98 6.85
N HIS A 99 6.47 -4.02 7.04
CA HIS A 99 6.27 -5.06 6.05
C HIS A 99 5.44 -4.55 4.86
N THR A 100 4.38 -3.80 5.10
CA THR A 100 3.56 -3.21 4.02
C THR A 100 4.39 -2.30 3.12
N ARG A 101 5.33 -1.53 3.69
CA ARG A 101 6.29 -0.74 2.90
C ARG A 101 7.14 -1.61 1.96
N LYS A 102 7.67 -2.72 2.45
CA LYS A 102 8.46 -3.65 1.62
C LYS A 102 7.65 -4.25 0.47
N LEU A 103 6.37 -4.51 0.71
CA LEU A 103 5.48 -5.01 -0.35
C LEU A 103 5.19 -3.94 -1.39
N LEU A 104 5.02 -2.67 -0.97
CA LEU A 104 4.92 -1.55 -1.91
C LEU A 104 6.20 -1.36 -2.74
N GLU A 105 7.37 -1.49 -2.10
CA GLU A 105 8.67 -1.42 -2.78
C GLU A 105 8.78 -2.53 -3.84
N ALA A 106 8.50 -3.78 -3.47
CA ALA A 106 8.53 -4.92 -4.40
C ALA A 106 7.50 -4.79 -5.53
N HIS A 107 6.30 -4.31 -5.22
CA HIS A 107 5.26 -4.03 -6.22
C HIS A 107 5.72 -3.02 -7.26
N ALA A 108 6.31 -1.90 -6.82
CA ALA A 108 6.84 -0.87 -7.71
C ALA A 108 8.00 -1.38 -8.58
N GLU A 109 8.84 -2.28 -8.06
CA GLU A 109 9.90 -2.95 -8.85
C GLU A 109 9.29 -3.78 -9.99
N ILE A 110 8.24 -4.57 -9.71
CA ILE A 110 7.54 -5.39 -10.71
C ILE A 110 6.85 -4.50 -11.76
N GLU A 111 6.17 -3.43 -11.33
CA GLU A 111 5.56 -2.44 -12.24
C GLU A 111 6.62 -1.84 -13.17
N GLN A 112 7.77 -1.45 -12.64
CA GLN A 112 8.85 -0.86 -13.42
C GLN A 112 9.38 -1.83 -14.49
N GLU A 113 9.56 -3.10 -14.15
CA GLU A 113 9.96 -4.14 -15.11
C GLU A 113 8.91 -4.32 -16.21
N LEU A 114 7.63 -4.41 -15.84
CA LEU A 114 6.53 -4.56 -16.78
C LEU A 114 6.42 -3.37 -17.75
N LEU A 115 6.51 -2.15 -17.23
CA LEU A 115 6.43 -0.93 -18.03
C LEU A 115 7.64 -0.79 -18.96
N HIS A 116 8.82 -1.21 -18.52
CA HIS A 116 10.02 -1.22 -19.37
C HIS A 116 9.88 -2.20 -20.54
N GLU A 117 9.38 -3.40 -20.28
CA GLU A 117 9.12 -4.41 -21.32
C GLU A 117 8.04 -3.94 -22.30
N LEU A 118 6.93 -3.40 -21.79
CA LEU A 118 5.86 -2.84 -22.61
C LEU A 118 6.37 -1.74 -23.54
N HIS A 119 7.14 -0.80 -23.00
CA HIS A 119 7.72 0.29 -23.79
C HIS A 119 8.71 -0.22 -24.85
N SER A 120 9.50 -1.25 -24.54
CA SER A 120 10.41 -1.87 -25.50
C SER A 120 9.68 -2.53 -26.66
N ARG A 121 8.49 -3.08 -26.41
CA ARG A 121 7.63 -3.66 -27.45
C ARG A 121 6.91 -2.62 -28.30
N LEU A 122 6.45 -1.52 -27.69
CA LEU A 122 5.80 -0.42 -28.42
C LEU A 122 6.73 0.33 -29.39
N LYS A 123 8.05 0.23 -29.20
CA LYS A 123 9.06 0.82 -30.09
C LYS A 123 9.44 -0.05 -31.28
N LYS A 124 9.01 -1.32 -31.32
CA LYS A 124 9.25 -2.25 -32.42
C LYS A 124 8.10 -2.19 -33.42
#